data_AF-A0A8T0A308-F1
#
_entry.id   AF-A0A8T0A308-F1
#
_cell.length_a   1.000
_cell.length_b   1.000
_cell.length_c   1.000
_cell.angle_alpha   90.00
_cell.angle_beta   90.00
_cell.angle_gamma   90.00
#
_symmetry.space_group_name_H-M   'P 1'
#
loop_
_entity.id
_entity.type
_entity.pdbx_description
1 polymer ?
#
loop_
_entity_poly.entity_id
_entity_poly.type
_entity_poly.pdbx_seq_one_letter_code
_entity_poly.pdbx_strand_id
1 'polypeptide(L)'
;MAPHLESNNWEQYIQHVKFWRTEVKRSLGESINNIEIVNNSNGKATIYGLATAPGDSSINQILMHAEFSLDDLPLYSEDLMDERPILELKPIFDFSTQLQQIPSPKQRSIDDQQPPKLPTELALHYERLRGQLSPGIVFYERHSINGEFLICTFSQLFVYKDNKRSQIAQWLPPHSWIMNASFCKINSEFVAFTSGNQLFIDRNGLNVFKSNDNLPNTSNGISSFISQEEFERYEGYWWSPTRVEILYERVDESKVGQIILGGGGGGGGLEEGEDGQGQQQTFRYPLAGTKNAISIPRLCYLVNKDDNENCYFEDVGLEKDLTEIVPWMEYIVRMGWTNNGEEIYLVVMNRLQTRMAILLIPRTLFINKKELKKKRNKLLKILK
;
A
#
# COMPACT_ATOMS: atom_id res chain seq x y z
N MET A 1 26.38 -17.41 41.99
CA MET A 1 25.43 -18.52 41.80
C MET A 1 25.08 -18.57 40.33
N ALA A 2 25.52 -19.59 39.60
CA ALA A 2 25.01 -19.83 38.25
C ALA A 2 23.57 -20.36 38.39
N PRO A 3 22.58 -19.84 37.65
CA PRO A 3 21.23 -20.38 37.71
C PRO A 3 21.27 -21.82 37.19
N HIS A 4 20.93 -22.78 38.06
CA HIS A 4 20.64 -24.15 37.64
C HIS A 4 19.35 -24.12 36.83
N LEU A 5 19.45 -24.30 35.51
CA LEU A 5 18.28 -24.57 34.68
C LEU A 5 17.70 -25.91 35.11
N GLU A 6 16.43 -25.93 35.52
CA GLU A 6 15.70 -27.16 35.82
C GLU A 6 15.78 -28.10 34.62
N SER A 7 16.13 -29.37 34.86
CA SER A 7 16.13 -30.42 33.86
C SER A 7 14.69 -30.85 33.55
N ASN A 8 13.90 -29.93 33.00
CA ASN A 8 12.54 -30.19 32.57
C ASN A 8 12.56 -31.09 31.33
N ASN A 9 11.69 -32.10 31.29
CA ASN A 9 11.53 -32.91 30.09
C ASN A 9 10.88 -32.08 28.97
N TRP A 10 11.03 -32.50 27.71
CA TRP A 10 10.56 -31.75 26.54
C TRP A 10 9.06 -31.40 26.62
N GLU A 11 8.23 -32.28 27.18
CA GLU A 11 6.79 -32.05 27.33
C GLU A 11 6.47 -30.96 28.35
N GLN A 12 7.15 -30.96 29.50
CA GLN A 12 7.03 -29.91 30.52
C GLN A 12 7.44 -28.55 29.96
N TYR A 13 8.49 -28.51 29.14
CA TYR A 13 8.91 -27.28 28.46
C TYR A 13 7.83 -26.78 27.49
N ILE A 14 7.23 -27.66 26.67
CA ILE A 14 6.12 -27.29 25.78
C ILE A 14 4.94 -26.71 26.58
N GLN A 15 4.57 -27.34 27.71
CA GLN A 15 3.45 -26.85 28.52
C GLN A 15 3.75 -25.49 29.16
N HIS A 16 4.98 -25.31 29.67
CA HIS A 16 5.44 -24.03 30.19
C HIS A 16 5.38 -22.92 29.13
N VAL A 17 5.84 -23.20 27.90
CA VAL A 17 5.76 -22.26 26.77
C VAL A 17 4.31 -21.98 26.38
N LYS A 18 3.42 -22.98 26.37
CA LYS A 18 1.99 -22.78 26.07
C LYS A 18 1.29 -21.90 27.12
N PHE A 19 1.60 -22.10 28.39
CA PHE A 19 1.09 -21.29 29.49
C PHE A 19 1.49 -19.83 29.30
N TRP A 20 2.80 -19.56 29.18
CA TRP A 20 3.29 -18.19 28.99
C TRP A 20 2.82 -17.55 27.70
N ARG A 21 2.70 -18.31 26.60
CA ARG A 21 2.11 -17.82 25.36
C ARG A 21 0.67 -17.36 25.56
N THR A 22 -0.10 -18.05 26.39
CA THR A 22 -1.50 -17.71 26.68
C THR A 22 -1.59 -16.44 27.53
N GLU A 23 -0.79 -16.36 28.59
CA GLU A 23 -0.71 -15.17 29.45
C GLU A 23 -0.21 -13.93 28.70
N VAL A 24 0.83 -14.08 27.88
CA VAL A 24 1.34 -13.00 27.01
C VAL A 24 0.29 -12.57 25.99
N LYS A 25 -0.43 -13.51 25.35
CA LYS A 25 -1.51 -13.16 24.42
C LYS A 25 -2.66 -12.40 25.07
N ARG A 26 -3.00 -12.72 26.33
CA ARG A 26 -4.00 -11.97 27.09
C ARG A 26 -3.52 -10.57 27.46
N SER A 27 -2.20 -10.41 27.61
CA SER A 27 -1.56 -9.14 27.99
C SER A 27 -1.23 -8.24 26.79
N LEU A 28 -1.02 -8.83 25.62
CA LEU A 28 -0.95 -8.14 24.33
C LEU A 28 -2.38 -7.76 23.93
N GLY A 29 -2.89 -6.67 24.49
CA GLY A 29 -4.19 -6.11 24.11
C GLY A 29 -4.28 -5.90 22.60
N GLU A 30 -5.48 -6.05 22.06
CA GLU A 30 -5.75 -5.77 20.65
C GLU A 30 -5.51 -4.28 20.40
N SER A 31 -4.39 -3.94 19.73
CA SER A 31 -4.02 -2.56 19.51
C SER A 31 -4.91 -1.93 18.44
N ILE A 32 -5.34 -0.70 18.69
CA ILE A 32 -5.89 0.15 17.64
C ILE A 32 -4.74 0.69 16.79
N ASN A 33 -4.86 0.54 15.47
CA ASN A 33 -3.86 1.00 14.51
C ASN A 33 -4.50 1.94 13.49
N ASN A 34 -3.66 2.63 12.70
CA ASN A 34 -4.08 3.59 11.67
C ASN A 34 -5.05 4.64 12.24
N ILE A 35 -4.66 5.28 13.35
CA ILE A 35 -5.50 6.25 14.05
C ILE A 35 -5.59 7.56 13.25
N GLU A 36 -6.80 8.07 13.06
CA GLU A 36 -7.06 9.43 12.57
C GLU A 36 -7.93 10.18 13.60
N ILE A 37 -7.63 11.45 13.86
CA ILE A 37 -8.46 12.32 14.70
C ILE A 37 -9.02 13.43 13.84
N VAL A 38 -10.34 13.62 13.90
CA VAL A 38 -11.08 14.61 13.12
C VAL A 38 -11.84 15.53 14.06
N ASN A 39 -11.61 16.84 13.93
CA ASN A 39 -12.36 17.85 14.66
C ASN A 39 -13.71 18.08 13.98
N ASN A 40 -14.79 17.92 14.73
CA ASN A 40 -16.15 18.15 14.27
C ASN A 40 -16.55 19.61 14.50
N SER A 41 -17.50 20.09 13.70
CA SER A 41 -18.02 21.47 13.80
C SER A 41 -18.78 21.76 15.11
N ASN A 42 -19.17 20.71 15.84
CA ASN A 42 -19.88 20.79 17.11
C ASN A 42 -18.95 20.94 18.34
N GLY A 43 -17.64 21.16 18.14
CA GLY A 43 -16.65 21.29 19.21
C GLY A 43 -16.12 19.96 19.76
N LYS A 44 -16.65 18.83 19.29
CA LYS A 44 -16.13 17.49 19.61
C LYS A 44 -15.07 17.06 18.60
N ALA A 45 -14.31 16.02 18.94
CA ALA A 45 -13.44 15.31 18.03
C ALA A 45 -13.90 13.84 17.91
N THR A 46 -13.69 13.25 16.75
CA THR A 46 -13.88 11.82 16.51
C THR A 46 -12.53 11.18 16.26
N ILE A 47 -12.23 10.11 17.00
CA ILE A 47 -11.11 9.22 16.70
C ILE A 47 -11.62 8.08 15.82
N TYR A 48 -10.87 7.76 14.78
CA TYR A 48 -11.07 6.62 13.90
C TYR A 48 -9.87 5.69 14.00
N GLY A 49 -10.06 4.39 13.84
CA GLY A 49 -8.95 3.45 13.71
C GLY A 49 -9.39 2.00 13.52
N LEU A 50 -8.43 1.17 13.12
CA LEU A 50 -8.65 -0.25 12.92
C LEU A 50 -8.38 -1.02 14.20
N ALA A 51 -9.37 -1.79 14.65
CA ALA A 51 -9.25 -2.66 15.82
C ALA A 51 -10.11 -3.92 15.64
N THR A 52 -9.84 -4.94 16.45
CA THR A 52 -10.71 -6.13 16.53
C THR A 52 -11.88 -5.84 17.47
N ALA A 53 -13.07 -6.37 17.16
CA ALA A 53 -14.25 -6.12 17.96
C ALA A 53 -14.21 -6.88 19.31
N PRO A 54 -14.54 -6.21 20.44
CA PRO A 54 -14.60 -6.89 21.74
C PRO A 54 -15.65 -8.00 21.74
N GLY A 55 -15.27 -9.21 22.16
CA GLY A 55 -16.20 -10.32 22.40
C GLY A 55 -16.65 -11.10 21.15
N ASP A 56 -16.19 -10.73 19.96
CA ASP A 56 -16.36 -11.56 18.77
C ASP A 56 -15.25 -12.62 18.70
N SER A 57 -15.64 -13.87 18.50
CA SER A 57 -14.70 -14.96 18.20
C SER A 57 -14.02 -14.78 16.84
N SER A 58 -14.58 -13.89 15.99
CA SER A 58 -13.98 -13.49 14.74
C SER A 58 -12.85 -12.49 15.01
N ILE A 59 -11.61 -12.89 14.69
CA ILE A 59 -10.37 -12.08 14.84
C ILE A 59 -10.33 -10.96 13.77
N ASN A 60 -11.49 -10.52 13.27
CA ASN A 60 -11.58 -9.61 12.14
C ASN A 60 -11.32 -8.18 12.59
N GLN A 61 -10.35 -7.55 11.96
CA GLN A 61 -10.09 -6.13 12.07
C GLN A 61 -11.20 -5.35 11.37
N ILE A 62 -11.81 -4.38 12.07
CA ILE A 62 -12.86 -3.51 11.55
C ILE A 62 -12.56 -2.05 11.89
N LEU A 63 -13.24 -1.14 11.19
CA LEU A 63 -13.12 0.29 11.43
C LEU A 63 -14.01 0.69 12.60
N MET A 64 -13.36 1.22 13.64
CA MET A 64 -13.97 1.70 14.87
C MET A 64 -13.89 3.22 14.96
N HIS A 65 -14.78 3.80 15.75
CA HIS A 65 -14.73 5.22 16.10
C HIS A 65 -15.17 5.48 17.55
N ALA A 66 -14.73 6.61 18.10
CA ALA A 66 -15.29 7.17 19.33
C ALA A 66 -15.34 8.70 19.23
N GLU A 67 -16.37 9.31 19.81
CA GLU A 67 -16.47 10.76 19.93
C GLU A 67 -16.06 11.21 21.33
N PHE A 68 -15.32 12.30 21.41
CA PHE A 68 -14.90 12.90 22.68
C PHE A 68 -14.89 14.42 22.60
N SER A 69 -15.06 15.09 23.74
CA SER A 69 -14.89 16.54 23.83
C SER A 69 -13.43 16.85 24.12
N LEU A 70 -12.87 17.86 23.44
CA LEU A 70 -11.52 18.34 23.75
C LEU A 70 -11.47 19.09 25.10
N ASP A 71 -12.59 19.67 25.51
CA ASP A 71 -12.72 20.40 26.78
C ASP A 71 -12.74 19.47 28.01
N ASP A 72 -13.10 18.19 27.81
CA ASP A 72 -13.20 17.20 28.88
C ASP A 72 -11.85 16.49 29.16
N LEU A 73 -10.79 16.83 28.43
CA LEU A 73 -9.47 16.24 28.60
C LEU A 73 -8.62 17.07 29.57
N PRO A 74 -8.25 16.54 30.75
CA PRO A 74 -7.39 17.27 31.69
C PRO A 74 -6.00 17.48 31.06
N LEU A 75 -5.65 18.75 30.80
CA LEU A 75 -4.35 19.15 30.22
C LEU A 75 -3.15 18.83 31.14
N TYR A 76 -3.41 18.67 32.44
CA TYR A 76 -2.42 18.38 33.48
C TYR A 76 -3.10 17.61 34.61
N SER A 77 -3.28 16.29 34.46
CA SER A 77 -3.55 15.44 35.62
C SER A 77 -2.20 15.02 36.21
N GLU A 78 -2.01 15.15 37.53
CA GLU A 78 -1.06 14.28 38.23
C GLU A 78 -1.35 12.83 37.81
N ASP A 79 -0.34 11.97 37.68
CA ASP A 79 -0.41 10.61 37.10
C ASP A 79 -1.28 9.60 37.91
N LEU A 80 -2.51 9.98 38.25
CA LEU A 80 -3.53 9.12 38.84
C LEU A 80 -4.28 8.45 37.68
N MET A 81 -3.99 7.17 37.45
CA MET A 81 -4.65 6.36 36.41
C MET A 81 -6.19 6.35 36.54
N ASP A 82 -6.72 6.50 37.76
CA ASP A 82 -8.14 6.35 38.08
C ASP A 82 -9.03 7.51 37.60
N GLU A 83 -8.45 8.66 37.22
CA GLU A 83 -9.18 9.84 36.75
C GLU A 83 -9.14 10.03 35.22
N ARG A 84 -8.50 9.11 34.49
CA ARG A 84 -8.36 9.26 33.03
C ARG A 84 -9.66 8.84 32.32
N PRO A 85 -10.20 9.67 31.42
CA PRO A 85 -11.40 9.31 30.66
C PRO A 85 -11.12 8.09 29.76
N ILE A 86 -12.01 7.10 29.81
CA ILE A 86 -11.96 5.91 28.96
C ILE A 86 -12.81 6.18 27.72
N LEU A 87 -12.21 6.02 26.53
CA LEU A 87 -12.92 6.13 25.26
C LEU A 87 -13.43 4.75 24.81
N GLU A 88 -14.75 4.58 24.79
CA GLU A 88 -15.38 3.37 24.26
C GLU A 88 -15.47 3.44 22.73
N LEU A 89 -14.69 2.60 22.06
CA LEU A 89 -14.71 2.44 20.61
C LEU A 89 -15.95 1.66 20.16
N LYS A 90 -16.62 2.16 19.12
CA LYS A 90 -17.80 1.55 18.49
C LYS A 90 -17.53 1.27 17.01
N PRO A 91 -18.05 0.17 16.45
CA PRO A 91 -17.96 -0.08 15.01
C PRO A 91 -18.66 1.03 14.22
N ILE A 92 -18.02 1.55 13.15
CA ILE A 92 -18.69 2.50 12.23
C ILE A 92 -19.79 1.80 11.42
N PHE A 93 -19.51 0.59 10.95
CA PHE A 93 -20.39 -0.16 10.07
C PHE A 93 -20.81 -1.47 10.73
N ASP A 94 -22.05 -1.90 10.49
CA ASP A 94 -22.52 -3.23 10.88
C ASP A 94 -21.90 -4.27 9.93
N PHE A 95 -20.71 -4.77 10.27
CA PHE A 95 -19.90 -5.67 9.43
C PHE A 95 -20.30 -7.14 9.52
N SER A 96 -21.25 -7.48 10.39
CA SER A 96 -21.59 -8.85 10.80
C SER A 96 -22.03 -9.78 9.67
N THR A 97 -22.46 -9.26 8.51
CA THR A 97 -23.13 -10.08 7.49
C THR A 97 -22.41 -10.25 6.15
N GLN A 98 -21.37 -9.47 5.81
CA GLN A 98 -21.00 -9.32 4.38
C GLN A 98 -19.51 -9.11 4.02
N LEU A 99 -18.56 -9.21 4.97
CA LEU A 99 -17.14 -9.32 4.60
C LEU A 99 -16.83 -10.79 4.27
N GLN A 100 -16.40 -11.06 3.02
CA GLN A 100 -15.87 -12.39 2.70
C GLN A 100 -14.66 -12.65 3.60
N GLN A 101 -14.73 -13.75 4.36
CA GLN A 101 -13.63 -14.16 5.22
C GLN A 101 -12.38 -14.33 4.36
N ILE A 102 -11.28 -13.74 4.81
CA ILE A 102 -9.98 -14.08 4.23
C ILE A 102 -9.76 -15.55 4.53
N PRO A 103 -9.45 -16.35 3.51
CA PRO A 103 -9.11 -17.74 3.72
C PRO A 103 -7.94 -17.82 4.68
N SER A 104 -8.23 -18.30 5.88
CA SER A 104 -7.21 -18.45 6.90
C SER A 104 -6.29 -19.59 6.48
N PRO A 105 -4.95 -19.46 6.59
CA PRO A 105 -4.02 -20.59 6.40
C PRO A 105 -4.30 -21.76 7.35
N LYS A 106 -5.15 -21.54 8.37
CA LYS A 106 -5.52 -22.50 9.42
C LYS A 106 -6.93 -23.08 9.27
N GLN A 107 -7.75 -22.63 8.34
CA GLN A 107 -9.05 -23.25 8.06
C GLN A 107 -8.82 -24.43 7.11
N ARG A 108 -8.64 -25.62 7.68
CA ARG A 108 -8.87 -26.87 6.95
C ARG A 108 -10.38 -27.05 6.88
N SER A 109 -10.98 -26.79 5.72
CA SER A 109 -12.27 -27.40 5.42
C SER A 109 -12.07 -28.93 5.43
N ILE A 110 -13.05 -29.64 5.96
CA ILE A 110 -13.07 -31.11 6.00
C ILE A 110 -13.28 -31.69 4.59
N ASP A 111 -13.68 -30.85 3.63
CA ASP A 111 -13.77 -31.18 2.21
C ASP A 111 -12.55 -30.66 1.44
N ASP A 112 -11.99 -31.54 0.60
CA ASP A 112 -10.84 -31.38 -0.29
C ASP A 112 -10.91 -30.16 -1.23
N GLN A 113 -10.67 -28.95 -0.71
CA GLN A 113 -10.14 -27.83 -1.48
C GLN A 113 -9.10 -27.11 -0.63
N GLN A 114 -7.87 -27.02 -1.14
CA GLN A 114 -6.75 -26.32 -0.51
C GLN A 114 -7.22 -24.94 0.02
N PRO A 115 -6.83 -24.53 1.24
CA PRO A 115 -7.10 -23.17 1.70
C PRO A 115 -6.52 -22.20 0.65
N PRO A 116 -7.26 -21.17 0.23
CA PRO A 116 -6.76 -20.26 -0.80
C PRO A 116 -5.40 -19.70 -0.37
N LYS A 117 -4.39 -19.99 -1.19
CA LYS A 117 -3.01 -19.59 -0.95
C LYS A 117 -2.95 -18.07 -0.98
N LEU A 118 -2.44 -17.47 0.10
CA LEU A 118 -2.12 -16.05 0.11
C LEU A 118 -1.15 -15.76 -1.06
N PRO A 119 -1.40 -14.75 -1.91
CA PRO A 119 -0.50 -14.45 -3.02
C PRO A 119 0.86 -14.07 -2.50
N THR A 120 1.88 -14.52 -3.22
CA THR A 120 3.27 -14.22 -2.88
C THR A 120 3.53 -12.71 -2.82
N GLU A 121 2.96 -11.91 -3.74
CA GLU A 121 3.13 -10.45 -3.75
C GLU A 121 2.60 -9.80 -2.46
N LEU A 122 1.42 -10.23 -2.00
CA LEU A 122 0.80 -9.73 -0.77
C LEU A 122 1.60 -10.17 0.46
N ALA A 123 2.00 -11.45 0.53
CA ALA A 123 2.83 -11.97 1.61
C ALA A 123 4.13 -11.17 1.73
N LEU A 124 4.83 -10.96 0.61
CA LEU A 124 6.07 -10.21 0.57
C LEU A 124 5.89 -8.74 0.93
N HIS A 125 4.78 -8.11 0.53
CA HIS A 125 4.49 -6.74 0.90
C HIS A 125 4.36 -6.59 2.43
N TYR A 126 3.66 -7.52 3.09
CA TYR A 126 3.48 -7.49 4.54
C TYR A 126 4.74 -7.86 5.32
N GLU A 127 5.57 -8.78 4.82
CA GLU A 127 6.90 -9.04 5.37
C GLU A 127 7.75 -7.75 5.39
N ARG A 128 7.78 -7.00 4.29
CA ARG A 128 8.55 -5.74 4.17
C ARG A 128 8.00 -4.61 5.03
N LEU A 129 6.67 -4.53 5.17
CA LEU A 129 6.03 -3.61 6.10
C LEU A 129 6.28 -3.99 7.57
N ARG A 130 6.81 -5.20 7.83
CA ARG A 130 6.84 -5.83 9.16
C ARG A 130 5.44 -5.86 9.79
N GLY A 131 4.43 -5.98 8.93
CA GLY A 131 3.02 -5.90 9.28
C GLY A 131 2.43 -7.28 9.51
N GLN A 132 1.43 -7.36 10.38
CA GLN A 132 0.67 -8.58 10.58
C GLN A 132 -0.50 -8.66 9.59
N LEU A 133 -0.64 -9.81 8.93
CA LEU A 133 -1.84 -10.12 8.16
C LEU A 133 -2.98 -10.47 9.13
N SER A 134 -3.87 -9.52 9.32
CA SER A 134 -5.10 -9.70 10.09
C SER A 134 -6.28 -9.89 9.13
N PRO A 135 -7.24 -10.78 9.43
CA PRO A 135 -8.44 -10.88 8.63
C PRO A 135 -9.31 -9.63 8.83
N GLY A 136 -10.19 -9.30 7.88
CA GLY A 136 -11.03 -8.09 7.90
C GLY A 136 -10.51 -6.95 7.02
N ILE A 137 -10.67 -5.72 7.52
CA ILE A 137 -10.22 -4.50 6.88
C ILE A 137 -8.71 -4.37 7.07
N VAL A 138 -8.03 -4.15 5.96
CA VAL A 138 -6.57 -4.14 5.88
C VAL A 138 -6.04 -2.71 5.90
N PHE A 139 -6.81 -1.80 5.29
CA PHE A 139 -6.51 -0.39 5.20
C PHE A 139 -7.80 0.41 5.06
N TYR A 140 -7.81 1.63 5.60
CA TYR A 140 -8.83 2.62 5.29
C TYR A 140 -8.19 3.99 5.05
N GLU A 141 -8.86 4.81 4.25
CA GLU A 141 -8.54 6.24 4.08
C GLU A 141 -9.84 7.04 4.16
N ARG A 142 -9.83 8.17 4.87
CA ARG A 142 -10.93 9.14 4.82
C ARG A 142 -10.57 10.27 3.87
N HIS A 143 -11.48 10.63 2.97
CA HIS A 143 -11.32 11.81 2.13
C HIS A 143 -11.44 13.06 3.00
N SER A 144 -10.37 13.85 3.09
CA SER A 144 -10.26 14.98 4.03
C SER A 144 -11.36 16.03 3.85
N ILE A 145 -11.79 16.27 2.61
CA ILE A 145 -12.78 17.30 2.25
C ILE A 145 -14.22 16.81 2.44
N ASN A 146 -14.53 15.59 1.98
CA ASN A 146 -15.91 15.10 1.89
C ASN A 146 -16.29 14.19 3.07
N GLY A 147 -15.32 13.66 3.82
CA GLY A 147 -15.56 12.69 4.88
C GLY A 147 -15.96 11.29 4.39
N GLU A 148 -15.85 11.03 3.09
CA GLU A 148 -16.08 9.70 2.50
C GLU A 148 -14.98 8.72 2.93
N PHE A 149 -15.30 7.44 3.09
CA PHE A 149 -14.33 6.41 3.48
C PHE A 149 -14.01 5.47 2.32
N LEU A 150 -12.73 5.21 2.12
CA LEU A 150 -12.20 4.12 1.31
C LEU A 150 -11.82 2.99 2.25
N ILE A 151 -12.31 1.78 1.99
CA ILE A 151 -12.10 0.61 2.83
C ILE A 151 -11.57 -0.49 1.93
N CYS A 152 -10.36 -0.97 2.24
CA CYS A 152 -9.69 -2.01 1.49
C CYS A 152 -9.64 -3.29 2.33
N THR A 153 -10.11 -4.39 1.74
CA THR A 153 -9.72 -5.74 2.15
C THR A 153 -8.63 -6.23 1.20
N PHE A 154 -8.18 -7.48 1.30
CA PHE A 154 -7.15 -7.98 0.39
C PHE A 154 -7.64 -8.16 -1.06
N SER A 155 -8.93 -8.36 -1.30
CA SER A 155 -9.51 -8.63 -2.63
C SER A 155 -10.61 -7.66 -3.04
N GLN A 156 -11.11 -6.85 -2.11
CA GLN A 156 -12.25 -5.97 -2.35
C GLN A 156 -11.94 -4.55 -1.90
N LEU A 157 -12.43 -3.60 -2.68
CA LEU A 157 -12.31 -2.17 -2.40
C LEU A 157 -13.71 -1.56 -2.34
N PHE A 158 -14.02 -0.92 -1.22
CA PHE A 158 -15.31 -0.30 -0.96
C PHE A 158 -15.15 1.19 -0.75
N VAL A 159 -16.10 1.96 -1.28
CA VAL A 159 -16.28 3.38 -0.99
C VAL A 159 -17.56 3.54 -0.19
N TYR A 160 -17.48 4.23 0.93
CA TYR A 160 -18.63 4.64 1.73
C TYR A 160 -18.86 6.14 1.55
N LYS A 161 -20.00 6.46 0.93
CA LYS A 161 -20.41 7.80 0.54
C LYS A 161 -21.91 7.93 0.74
N ASP A 162 -22.37 9.06 1.29
CA ASP A 162 -23.80 9.35 1.51
C ASP A 162 -24.56 8.22 2.25
N ASN A 163 -23.94 7.68 3.30
CA ASN A 163 -24.42 6.53 4.06
C ASN A 163 -24.64 5.23 3.26
N LYS A 164 -24.04 5.15 2.05
CA LYS A 164 -24.13 3.99 1.17
C LYS A 164 -22.74 3.43 0.90
N ARG A 165 -22.62 2.12 1.00
CA ARG A 165 -21.42 1.38 0.60
C ARG A 165 -21.55 0.94 -0.85
N SER A 166 -20.54 1.27 -1.65
CA SER A 166 -20.41 0.83 -3.04
C SER A 166 -19.09 0.07 -3.20
N GLN A 167 -19.11 -1.07 -3.89
CA GLN A 167 -17.89 -1.78 -4.24
C GLN A 167 -17.36 -1.28 -5.59
N ILE A 168 -16.08 -0.93 -5.65
CA ILE A 168 -15.40 -0.49 -6.87
C ILE A 168 -14.40 -1.56 -7.35
N ALA A 169 -13.76 -1.34 -8.50
CA ALA A 169 -12.79 -2.28 -9.09
C ALA A 169 -13.35 -3.69 -9.40
N GLN A 170 -14.67 -3.87 -9.51
CA GLN A 170 -15.32 -5.16 -9.80
C GLN A 170 -14.99 -5.71 -11.20
N TRP A 171 -14.49 -4.86 -12.09
CA TRP A 171 -14.02 -5.21 -13.43
C TRP A 171 -12.64 -5.89 -13.44
N LEU A 172 -11.94 -5.95 -12.30
CA LEU A 172 -10.70 -6.73 -12.18
C LEU A 172 -11.00 -8.22 -12.36
N PRO A 173 -10.05 -9.00 -12.92
CA PRO A 173 -10.18 -10.46 -12.97
C PRO A 173 -10.46 -11.06 -11.59
N PRO A 174 -11.22 -12.17 -11.51
CA PRO A 174 -11.41 -12.90 -10.26
C PRO A 174 -10.06 -13.25 -9.61
N HIS A 175 -9.99 -13.22 -8.28
CA HIS A 175 -8.76 -13.44 -7.50
C HIS A 175 -7.65 -12.40 -7.74
N SER A 176 -7.99 -11.21 -8.24
CA SER A 176 -7.09 -10.06 -8.18
C SER A 176 -6.96 -9.55 -6.76
N TRP A 177 -5.80 -8.96 -6.46
CA TRP A 177 -5.48 -8.41 -5.14
C TRP A 177 -5.22 -6.93 -5.27
N ILE A 178 -5.76 -6.18 -4.33
CA ILE A 178 -5.74 -4.73 -4.35
C ILE A 178 -4.77 -4.27 -3.26
N MET A 179 -3.82 -3.43 -3.64
CA MET A 179 -2.83 -2.86 -2.73
C MET A 179 -2.70 -1.36 -2.97
N ASN A 180 -2.25 -0.65 -1.93
CA ASN A 180 -1.96 0.78 -1.98
C ASN A 180 -3.14 1.57 -2.56
N ALA A 181 -4.37 1.37 -2.06
CA ALA A 181 -5.53 2.13 -2.56
C ALA A 181 -5.53 3.55 -1.95
N SER A 182 -5.87 4.57 -2.73
CA SER A 182 -6.02 5.93 -2.19
C SER A 182 -6.97 6.82 -2.99
N PHE A 183 -7.65 7.72 -2.30
CA PHE A 183 -8.47 8.77 -2.92
C PHE A 183 -7.61 9.83 -3.62
N CYS A 184 -8.12 10.35 -4.73
CA CYS A 184 -7.65 11.63 -5.25
C CYS A 184 -7.92 12.74 -4.23
N LYS A 185 -6.90 13.58 -3.98
CA LYS A 185 -6.94 14.57 -2.89
C LYS A 185 -7.97 15.68 -3.08
N ILE A 186 -8.40 15.95 -4.33
CA ILE A 186 -9.35 17.01 -4.65
C ILE A 186 -10.72 16.50 -5.13
N ASN A 187 -10.85 15.21 -5.42
CA ASN A 187 -12.09 14.65 -5.94
C ASN A 187 -12.20 13.16 -5.57
N SER A 188 -13.07 12.85 -4.60
CA SER A 188 -13.27 11.50 -4.09
C SER A 188 -13.92 10.51 -5.06
N GLU A 189 -14.42 10.97 -6.21
CA GLU A 189 -14.90 10.06 -7.26
C GLU A 189 -13.77 9.21 -7.85
N PHE A 190 -12.53 9.70 -7.80
CA PHE A 190 -11.37 9.02 -8.35
C PHE A 190 -10.59 8.31 -7.24
N VAL A 191 -10.39 7.01 -7.42
CA VAL A 191 -9.60 6.16 -6.52
C VAL A 191 -8.51 5.49 -7.34
N ALA A 192 -7.26 5.59 -6.89
CA ALA A 192 -6.15 4.87 -7.47
C ALA A 192 -5.80 3.66 -6.61
N PHE A 193 -5.30 2.61 -7.23
CA PHE A 193 -4.78 1.43 -6.54
C PHE A 193 -3.85 0.64 -7.45
N THR A 194 -3.13 -0.32 -6.87
CA THR A 194 -2.26 -1.23 -7.62
C THR A 194 -2.79 -2.65 -7.57
N SER A 195 -2.66 -3.36 -8.70
CA SER A 195 -3.00 -4.78 -8.82
C SER A 195 -2.17 -5.40 -9.94
N GLY A 196 -1.59 -6.59 -9.73
CA GLY A 196 -0.84 -7.33 -10.76
C GLY A 196 0.27 -6.50 -11.42
N ASN A 197 1.08 -5.80 -10.62
CA ASN A 197 2.15 -4.90 -11.09
C ASN A 197 1.71 -3.68 -11.91
N GLN A 198 0.42 -3.37 -11.95
CA GLN A 198 -0.13 -2.22 -12.67
C GLN A 198 -0.82 -1.23 -11.73
N LEU A 199 -0.77 0.04 -12.13
CA LEU A 199 -1.54 1.13 -11.51
C LEU A 199 -2.86 1.27 -12.26
N PHE A 200 -3.93 1.38 -11.49
CA PHE A 200 -5.28 1.61 -11.97
C PHE A 200 -5.87 2.88 -11.36
N ILE A 201 -6.78 3.52 -12.10
CA ILE A 201 -7.66 4.56 -11.56
C ILE A 201 -9.09 4.15 -11.88
N ASP A 202 -9.89 4.03 -10.84
CA ASP A 202 -11.32 3.78 -10.89
C ASP A 202 -12.07 5.09 -10.62
N ARG A 203 -13.14 5.30 -11.37
CA ARG A 203 -14.11 6.36 -11.14
C ARG A 203 -15.48 5.74 -10.90
N ASN A 204 -15.95 5.76 -9.65
CA ASN A 204 -17.28 5.26 -9.26
C ASN A 204 -17.63 3.85 -9.80
N GLY A 205 -16.65 2.94 -9.86
CA GLY A 205 -16.78 1.57 -10.36
C GLY A 205 -16.38 1.37 -11.82
N LEU A 206 -15.94 2.41 -12.53
CA LEU A 206 -15.48 2.35 -13.92
C LEU A 206 -13.96 2.49 -14.00
N ASN A 207 -13.31 1.63 -14.78
CA ASN A 207 -11.88 1.77 -15.07
C ASN A 207 -11.65 2.95 -16.04
N VAL A 208 -10.99 4.01 -15.57
CA VAL A 208 -10.64 5.19 -16.39
C VAL A 208 -9.15 5.28 -16.71
N PHE A 209 -8.34 4.39 -16.12
CA PHE A 209 -6.90 4.28 -16.39
C PHE A 209 -6.34 2.92 -16.01
N LYS A 210 -5.50 2.37 -16.89
CA LYS A 210 -4.59 1.27 -16.62
C LYS A 210 -3.21 1.63 -17.17
N SER A 211 -2.18 1.48 -16.35
CA SER A 211 -0.79 1.68 -16.80
C SER A 211 -0.37 0.66 -17.87
N ASN A 212 0.65 1.01 -18.66
CA ASN A 212 1.12 0.16 -19.75
C ASN A 212 1.74 -1.16 -19.24
N ASP A 213 1.11 -2.27 -19.58
CA ASP A 213 1.50 -3.65 -19.24
C ASP A 213 2.34 -4.33 -20.32
N ASN A 214 2.61 -3.67 -21.46
CA ASN A 214 3.39 -4.24 -22.56
C ASN A 214 4.91 -4.29 -22.31
N LEU A 215 5.38 -3.81 -21.15
CA LEU A 215 6.80 -3.78 -20.81
C LEU A 215 7.10 -4.94 -19.84
N PRO A 216 7.80 -6.00 -20.28
CA PRO A 216 8.11 -7.14 -19.42
C PRO A 216 9.08 -6.73 -18.31
N ASN A 217 8.94 -7.36 -17.14
CA ASN A 217 9.74 -7.05 -15.94
C ASN A 217 9.60 -5.60 -15.44
N THR A 218 8.45 -4.98 -15.70
CA THR A 218 8.16 -3.64 -15.17
C THR A 218 6.95 -3.67 -14.27
N SER A 219 6.99 -2.84 -13.22
CA SER A 219 5.85 -2.55 -12.37
C SER A 219 5.56 -1.05 -12.42
N ASN A 220 4.29 -0.68 -12.29
CA ASN A 220 3.82 0.70 -12.34
C ASN A 220 3.05 1.00 -11.06
N GLY A 221 3.42 2.08 -10.37
CA GLY A 221 2.78 2.48 -9.11
C GLY A 221 3.23 1.66 -7.90
N ILE A 222 4.23 0.78 -8.06
CA ILE A 222 4.77 -0.08 -7.00
C ILE A 222 6.26 0.23 -6.84
N SER A 223 6.71 0.39 -5.60
CA SER A 223 8.12 0.64 -5.30
C SER A 223 8.98 -0.63 -5.47
N SER A 224 10.24 -0.46 -5.84
CA SER A 224 11.18 -1.59 -6.01
C SER A 224 11.48 -2.31 -4.68
N PHE A 225 11.99 -3.55 -4.74
CA PHE A 225 12.41 -4.30 -3.54
C PHE A 225 13.32 -3.48 -2.62
N ILE A 226 14.38 -2.87 -3.17
CA ILE A 226 15.31 -2.02 -2.40
C ILE A 226 14.57 -0.84 -1.77
N SER A 227 13.64 -0.22 -2.48
CA SER A 227 12.90 0.94 -1.94
C SER A 227 12.06 0.55 -0.72
N GLN A 228 11.44 -0.63 -0.75
CA GLN A 228 10.66 -1.15 0.37
C GLN A 228 11.56 -1.57 1.54
N GLU A 229 12.60 -2.36 1.28
CA GLU A 229 13.41 -3.01 2.30
C GLU A 229 14.44 -2.08 2.95
N GLU A 230 15.14 -1.27 2.14
CA GLU A 230 16.31 -0.50 2.60
C GLU A 230 15.99 0.98 2.88
N PHE A 231 14.89 1.49 2.31
CA PHE A 231 14.53 2.91 2.40
C PHE A 231 13.15 3.16 3.03
N GLU A 232 12.44 2.11 3.46
CA GLU A 232 11.11 2.19 4.07
C GLU A 232 10.12 3.01 3.20
N ARG A 233 10.21 2.83 1.88
CA ARG A 233 9.29 3.46 0.91
C ARG A 233 8.43 2.39 0.26
N TYR A 234 7.21 2.27 0.77
CA TYR A 234 6.20 1.33 0.31
C TYR A 234 5.29 1.91 -0.78
N GLU A 235 5.24 3.23 -0.88
CA GLU A 235 4.47 3.96 -1.89
C GLU A 235 5.20 3.99 -3.24
N GLY A 236 4.46 3.73 -4.32
CA GLY A 236 4.93 3.87 -5.69
C GLY A 236 4.14 4.90 -6.52
N TYR A 237 3.16 5.59 -5.95
CA TYR A 237 2.44 6.67 -6.61
C TYR A 237 1.89 7.71 -5.61
N TRP A 238 1.65 8.94 -6.11
CA TRP A 238 1.23 10.10 -5.33
C TRP A 238 0.25 10.97 -6.12
N TRP A 239 -0.96 11.13 -5.60
CA TRP A 239 -1.94 12.09 -6.11
C TRP A 239 -1.43 13.52 -5.97
N SER A 240 -1.69 14.35 -6.99
CA SER A 240 -1.44 15.79 -6.93
C SER A 240 -2.35 16.43 -5.87
N PRO A 241 -1.83 17.38 -5.07
CA PRO A 241 -2.64 18.06 -4.05
C PRO A 241 -3.64 19.05 -4.64
N THR A 242 -3.46 19.47 -5.90
CA THR A 242 -4.26 20.56 -6.51
C THR A 242 -4.97 20.15 -7.80
N ARG A 243 -4.69 18.97 -8.36
CA ARG A 243 -5.22 18.52 -9.67
C ARG A 243 -5.60 17.03 -9.63
N VAL A 244 -6.49 16.62 -10.53
CA VAL A 244 -6.80 15.20 -10.74
C VAL A 244 -5.69 14.57 -11.60
N GLU A 245 -4.54 14.34 -10.97
CA GLU A 245 -3.30 13.88 -11.60
C GLU A 245 -2.52 12.99 -10.61
N ILE A 246 -1.77 12.01 -11.13
CA ILE A 246 -0.94 11.11 -10.33
C ILE A 246 0.49 11.09 -10.86
N LEU A 247 1.44 11.35 -9.97
CA LEU A 247 2.85 10.98 -10.16
C LEU A 247 2.99 9.51 -9.78
N TYR A 248 3.60 8.69 -10.61
CA TYR A 248 3.90 7.31 -10.25
C TYR A 248 5.29 6.89 -10.69
N GLU A 249 5.84 5.91 -9.97
CA GLU A 249 7.08 5.25 -10.30
C GLU A 249 6.79 4.08 -11.24
N ARG A 250 7.49 4.05 -12.38
CA ARG A 250 7.69 2.83 -13.15
C ARG A 250 9.04 2.25 -12.77
N VAL A 251 9.05 1.01 -12.29
CA VAL A 251 10.26 0.27 -11.95
C VAL A 251 10.55 -0.72 -13.07
N ASP A 252 11.77 -0.69 -13.61
CA ASP A 252 12.27 -1.67 -14.58
C ASP A 252 13.31 -2.59 -13.92
N GLU A 253 12.93 -3.86 -13.75
CA GLU A 253 13.75 -4.91 -13.15
C GLU A 253 14.44 -5.82 -14.17
N SER A 254 14.41 -5.48 -15.47
CA SER A 254 14.96 -6.31 -16.55
C SER A 254 16.45 -6.65 -16.37
N LYS A 255 17.22 -5.80 -15.71
CA LYS A 255 18.65 -5.99 -15.43
C LYS A 255 18.94 -6.55 -14.04
N VAL A 256 17.92 -6.74 -13.21
CA VAL A 256 18.07 -7.28 -11.85
C VAL A 256 18.24 -8.79 -11.92
N GLY A 257 19.22 -9.31 -11.19
CA GLY A 257 19.45 -10.75 -11.07
C GLY A 257 18.24 -11.48 -10.52
N GLN A 258 18.08 -12.76 -10.90
CA GLN A 258 17.06 -13.64 -10.33
C GLN A 258 17.71 -14.61 -9.36
N ILE A 259 17.04 -14.84 -8.25
CA ILE A 259 17.33 -15.92 -7.32
C ILE A 259 16.15 -16.89 -7.28
N ILE A 260 16.45 -18.14 -6.98
CA ILE A 260 15.43 -19.14 -6.66
C ILE A 260 15.51 -19.33 -5.15
N LEU A 261 14.39 -19.09 -4.47
CA LEU A 261 14.30 -19.42 -3.04
C LEU A 261 14.01 -20.93 -2.95
N GLY A 262 15.01 -21.70 -2.51
CA GLY A 262 14.94 -23.17 -2.45
C GLY A 262 13.84 -23.66 -1.50
N GLY A 263 13.00 -24.57 -2.00
CA GLY A 263 11.95 -25.23 -1.22
C GLY A 263 12.53 -26.07 -0.08
N GLY A 264 12.47 -25.53 1.13
CA GLY A 264 12.67 -26.28 2.38
C GLY A 264 11.34 -26.44 3.10
N GLY A 265 10.67 -27.59 2.94
CA GLY A 265 9.76 -28.23 3.90
C GLY A 265 8.56 -27.46 4.50
N GLY A 266 8.32 -26.19 4.15
CA GLY A 266 7.31 -25.37 4.81
C GLY A 266 6.99 -24.08 4.06
N GLY A 267 6.35 -24.20 2.89
CA GLY A 267 5.37 -23.20 2.47
C GLY A 267 5.77 -22.03 1.57
N GLY A 268 6.89 -22.02 0.84
CA GLY A 268 7.28 -20.80 0.11
C GLY A 268 8.12 -20.89 -1.17
N GLY A 269 8.16 -22.00 -1.90
CA GLY A 269 9.03 -22.08 -3.09
C GLY A 269 8.54 -22.89 -4.29
N LEU A 270 7.41 -23.58 -4.17
CA LEU A 270 6.80 -24.33 -5.28
C LEU A 270 5.38 -23.79 -5.48
N GLU A 271 5.11 -23.27 -6.67
CA GLU A 271 3.74 -23.16 -7.17
C GLU A 271 3.43 -24.49 -7.89
N GLU A 272 2.30 -25.11 -7.55
CA GLU A 272 1.79 -26.24 -8.33
C GLU A 272 1.43 -25.67 -9.71
N GLY A 273 2.21 -26.02 -10.74
CA GLY A 273 1.82 -25.71 -12.11
C GLY A 273 0.52 -26.46 -12.44
N GLU A 274 -0.20 -26.01 -13.47
CA GLU A 274 -1.43 -26.66 -13.97
C GLU A 274 -1.22 -28.17 -14.26
N ASP A 275 0.04 -28.59 -14.46
CA ASP A 275 0.47 -29.96 -14.75
C ASP A 275 0.98 -30.77 -13.53
N GLY A 276 0.85 -30.25 -12.31
CA GLY A 276 1.34 -30.91 -11.08
C GLY A 276 2.88 -30.96 -10.94
N GLN A 277 3.62 -30.30 -11.84
CA GLN A 277 5.06 -30.08 -11.69
C GLN A 277 5.29 -28.79 -10.92
N GLY A 278 5.96 -28.87 -9.77
CA GLY A 278 6.30 -27.70 -8.96
C GLY A 278 7.19 -26.74 -9.75
N GLN A 279 6.68 -25.56 -10.08
CA GLN A 279 7.50 -24.50 -10.67
C GLN A 279 8.27 -23.80 -9.55
N GLN A 280 9.59 -23.73 -9.72
CA GLN A 280 10.46 -22.95 -8.84
C GLN A 280 10.15 -21.47 -9.02
N GLN A 281 9.70 -20.83 -7.95
CA GLN A 281 9.43 -19.40 -7.98
C GLN A 281 10.76 -18.63 -8.04
N THR A 282 10.93 -17.83 -9.09
CA THR A 282 12.09 -16.94 -9.25
C THR A 282 11.74 -15.54 -8.73
N PHE A 283 12.68 -14.94 -8.01
CA PHE A 283 12.52 -13.59 -7.45
C PHE A 283 13.62 -12.68 -8.00
N ARG A 284 13.25 -11.46 -8.38
CA ARG A 284 14.22 -10.40 -8.70
C ARG A 284 14.86 -9.94 -7.40
N TYR A 285 16.17 -10.13 -7.26
CA TYR A 285 16.90 -9.78 -6.05
C TYR A 285 18.25 -9.15 -6.40
N PRO A 286 18.41 -7.83 -6.14
CA PRO A 286 19.64 -7.11 -6.44
C PRO A 286 20.72 -7.41 -5.39
N LEU A 287 21.52 -8.46 -5.63
CA LEU A 287 22.68 -8.77 -4.80
C LEU A 287 23.68 -7.61 -4.78
N ALA A 288 24.38 -7.44 -3.67
CA ALA A 288 25.43 -6.43 -3.53
C ALA A 288 26.44 -6.51 -4.69
N GLY A 289 26.72 -5.36 -5.31
CA GLY A 289 27.60 -5.27 -6.48
C GLY A 289 26.93 -5.54 -7.84
N THR A 290 25.70 -6.05 -7.88
CA THR A 290 24.96 -6.31 -9.14
C THR A 290 24.07 -5.13 -9.57
N LYS A 291 23.36 -5.23 -10.70
CA LYS A 291 22.51 -4.13 -11.19
C LYS A 291 21.22 -4.03 -10.37
N ASN A 292 20.88 -2.79 -10.01
CA ASN A 292 19.62 -2.44 -9.37
C ASN A 292 18.52 -2.24 -10.41
N ALA A 293 17.26 -2.22 -9.94
CA ALA A 293 16.12 -1.79 -10.73
C ALA A 293 16.24 -0.31 -11.11
N ILE A 294 15.70 0.07 -12.26
CA ILE A 294 15.68 1.46 -12.73
C ILE A 294 14.34 2.10 -12.37
N SER A 295 14.38 3.14 -11.54
CA SER A 295 13.20 3.94 -11.18
C SER A 295 12.97 5.06 -12.19
N ILE A 296 11.78 5.10 -12.80
CA ILE A 296 11.40 6.04 -13.85
C ILE A 296 10.14 6.79 -13.43
N PRO A 297 10.21 8.09 -13.10
CA PRO A 297 9.02 8.87 -12.81
C PRO A 297 8.13 9.05 -14.05
N ARG A 298 6.84 8.89 -13.83
CA ARG A 298 5.77 9.03 -14.81
C ARG A 298 4.67 9.90 -14.22
N LEU A 299 3.94 10.60 -15.08
CA LEU A 299 2.82 11.43 -14.67
C LEU A 299 1.61 11.05 -15.50
N CYS A 300 0.45 10.87 -14.89
CA CYS A 300 -0.82 10.80 -15.61
C CYS A 300 -1.77 11.89 -15.16
N TYR A 301 -2.49 12.49 -16.11
CA TYR A 301 -3.45 13.56 -15.84
C TYR A 301 -4.78 13.30 -16.54
N LEU A 302 -5.87 13.75 -15.90
CA LEU A 302 -7.23 13.62 -16.43
C LEU A 302 -7.42 14.48 -17.68
N VAL A 303 -7.90 13.84 -18.75
CA VAL A 303 -8.36 14.43 -20.02
C VAL A 303 -9.89 14.31 -20.09
N ASN A 304 -10.52 15.24 -20.83
CA ASN A 304 -11.97 15.32 -20.99
C ASN A 304 -12.71 15.48 -19.64
N LYS A 305 -12.31 16.48 -18.84
CA LYS A 305 -12.87 16.72 -17.50
C LYS A 305 -14.38 16.92 -17.49
N ASP A 306 -14.93 17.47 -18.57
CA ASP A 306 -16.35 17.84 -18.67
C ASP A 306 -17.24 16.68 -19.17
N ASP A 307 -16.63 15.56 -19.62
CA ASP A 307 -17.36 14.38 -20.07
C ASP A 307 -17.31 13.32 -18.97
N ASN A 308 -18.43 13.18 -18.24
CA ASN A 308 -18.53 12.23 -17.15
C ASN A 308 -18.39 10.76 -17.60
N GLU A 309 -18.68 10.46 -18.87
CA GLU A 309 -18.70 9.09 -19.38
C GLU A 309 -17.41 8.72 -20.15
N ASN A 310 -16.72 9.68 -20.76
CA ASN A 310 -15.50 9.44 -21.55
C ASN A 310 -14.22 10.09 -20.99
N CYS A 311 -14.19 10.39 -19.68
CA CYS A 311 -12.95 10.86 -19.06
C CYS A 311 -11.90 9.73 -19.04
N TYR A 312 -10.65 10.07 -19.33
CA TYR A 312 -9.53 9.13 -19.30
C TYR A 312 -8.26 9.83 -18.85
N PHE A 313 -7.25 9.07 -18.42
CA PHE A 313 -5.95 9.64 -18.07
C PHE A 313 -4.92 9.46 -19.19
N GLU A 314 -4.17 10.52 -19.51
CA GLU A 314 -3.03 10.45 -20.43
C GLU A 314 -1.72 10.24 -19.66
N ASP A 315 -0.95 9.20 -20.02
CA ASP A 315 0.33 8.84 -19.38
C ASP A 315 1.52 9.49 -20.10
N VAL A 316 2.25 10.35 -19.41
CA VAL A 316 3.38 11.15 -19.91
C VAL A 316 4.67 10.92 -19.11
N GLY A 317 5.81 11.25 -19.71
CA GLY A 317 7.13 11.00 -19.11
C GLY A 317 8.00 12.23 -19.11
N LEU A 318 9.06 12.18 -18.31
CA LEU A 318 10.04 13.25 -18.29
C LEU A 318 10.68 13.44 -19.68
N GLU A 319 10.84 14.69 -20.09
CA GLU A 319 11.40 15.06 -21.40
C GLU A 319 12.83 14.53 -21.61
N LYS A 320 13.61 14.46 -20.52
CA LYS A 320 14.97 13.93 -20.48
C LYS A 320 15.05 12.86 -19.41
N ASP A 321 15.88 11.84 -19.62
CA ASP A 321 16.10 10.83 -18.60
C ASP A 321 16.81 11.45 -17.38
N LEU A 322 16.43 11.04 -16.18
CA LEU A 322 17.02 11.57 -14.95
C LEU A 322 18.54 11.33 -14.88
N THR A 323 19.02 10.26 -15.49
CA THR A 323 20.46 9.94 -15.57
C THR A 323 21.23 10.91 -16.47
N GLU A 324 20.58 11.64 -17.38
CA GLU A 324 21.21 12.73 -18.13
C GLU A 324 21.38 13.99 -17.25
N ILE A 325 20.44 14.21 -16.34
CA ILE A 325 20.41 15.39 -15.45
C ILE A 325 21.29 15.16 -14.22
N VAL A 326 21.24 13.96 -13.65
CA VAL A 326 21.93 13.54 -12.43
C VAL A 326 22.61 12.18 -12.68
N PRO A 327 23.76 12.15 -13.38
CA PRO A 327 24.38 10.89 -13.84
C PRO A 327 24.88 9.97 -12.72
N TRP A 328 25.08 10.50 -11.52
CA TRP A 328 25.54 9.75 -10.35
C TRP A 328 24.40 9.10 -9.56
N MET A 329 23.14 9.41 -9.88
CA MET A 329 21.97 8.88 -9.18
C MET A 329 21.84 7.39 -9.45
N GLU A 330 21.61 6.62 -8.37
CA GLU A 330 21.23 5.21 -8.43
C GLU A 330 19.81 5.01 -7.88
N TYR A 331 19.44 5.73 -6.81
CA TYR A 331 18.19 5.52 -6.08
C TYR A 331 17.33 6.80 -6.07
N ILE A 332 16.02 6.62 -6.22
CA ILE A 332 15.01 7.62 -5.81
C ILE A 332 14.46 7.17 -4.46
N VAL A 333 14.88 7.84 -3.40
CA VAL A 333 14.58 7.47 -2.00
C VAL A 333 13.21 7.98 -1.58
N ARG A 334 12.82 9.18 -2.04
CA ARG A 334 11.48 9.75 -1.87
C ARG A 334 11.09 10.49 -3.14
N MET A 335 9.80 10.51 -3.44
CA MET A 335 9.24 11.41 -4.44
C MET A 335 7.84 11.85 -4.03
N GLY A 336 7.36 12.93 -4.62
CA GLY A 336 6.03 13.46 -4.35
C GLY A 336 5.83 14.82 -4.96
N TRP A 337 4.75 15.48 -4.55
CA TRP A 337 4.38 16.80 -5.01
C TRP A 337 4.76 17.87 -4.01
N THR A 338 5.11 19.05 -4.51
CA THR A 338 5.06 20.28 -3.72
C THR A 338 3.59 20.65 -3.43
N ASN A 339 3.33 21.39 -2.35
CA ASN A 339 1.97 21.71 -1.91
C ASN A 339 1.15 22.50 -2.95
N ASN A 340 1.79 23.27 -3.83
CA ASN A 340 1.11 23.99 -4.92
C ASN A 340 0.76 23.06 -6.10
N GLY A 341 1.35 21.87 -6.18
CA GLY A 341 1.16 20.90 -7.26
C GLY A 341 1.78 21.29 -8.61
N GLU A 342 2.67 22.29 -8.64
CA GLU A 342 3.33 22.74 -9.87
C GLU A 342 4.69 22.04 -10.09
N GLU A 343 5.28 21.51 -9.02
CA GLU A 343 6.59 20.86 -9.03
C GLU A 343 6.55 19.51 -8.33
N ILE A 344 7.31 18.56 -8.86
CA ILE A 344 7.56 17.25 -8.28
C ILE A 344 8.93 17.29 -7.60
N TYR A 345 8.99 16.89 -6.33
CA TYR A 345 10.27 16.72 -5.64
C TYR A 345 10.75 15.28 -5.75
N LEU A 346 12.06 15.09 -5.99
CA LEU A 346 12.73 13.79 -5.90
C LEU A 346 13.90 13.90 -4.92
N VAL A 347 13.97 13.00 -3.95
CA VAL A 347 15.16 12.81 -3.11
C VAL A 347 15.97 11.67 -3.72
N VAL A 348 17.14 12.00 -4.24
CA VAL A 348 17.97 11.08 -5.02
C VAL A 348 19.30 10.80 -4.33
N MET A 349 19.82 9.59 -4.49
CA MET A 349 21.04 9.15 -3.83
C MET A 349 21.97 8.41 -4.78
N ASN A 350 23.29 8.56 -4.59
CA ASN A 350 24.28 7.78 -5.32
C ASN A 350 24.35 6.33 -4.81
N ARG A 351 24.97 5.45 -5.59
CA ARG A 351 25.07 4.02 -5.27
C ARG A 351 25.78 3.71 -3.95
N LEU A 352 26.77 4.51 -3.57
CA LEU A 352 27.52 4.38 -2.31
C LEU A 352 26.78 4.98 -1.09
N GLN A 353 25.63 5.62 -1.31
CA GLN A 353 24.85 6.28 -0.27
C GLN A 353 25.59 7.39 0.49
N THR A 354 26.58 8.02 -0.15
CA THR A 354 27.39 9.11 0.40
C THR A 354 27.02 10.49 -0.13
N ARG A 355 26.19 10.55 -1.17
CA ARG A 355 25.71 11.79 -1.79
C ARG A 355 24.20 11.72 -1.97
N MET A 356 23.51 12.73 -1.46
CA MET A 356 22.08 12.94 -1.62
C MET A 356 21.82 14.31 -2.24
N ALA A 357 20.76 14.42 -3.04
CA ALA A 357 20.26 15.71 -3.53
C ALA A 357 18.73 15.70 -3.55
N ILE A 358 18.14 16.89 -3.47
CA ILE A 358 16.70 17.10 -3.72
C ILE A 358 16.59 17.81 -5.07
N LEU A 359 15.80 17.24 -5.96
CA LEU A 359 15.48 17.83 -7.26
C LEU A 359 14.06 18.36 -7.22
N LEU A 360 13.84 19.58 -7.70
CA LEU A 360 12.51 20.10 -8.00
C LEU A 360 12.34 20.09 -9.52
N ILE A 361 11.36 19.32 -9.98
CA ILE A 361 11.09 19.09 -11.39
C ILE A 361 9.75 19.74 -11.72
N PRO A 362 9.74 20.80 -12.53
CA PRO A 362 8.48 21.39 -12.99
C PRO A 362 7.61 20.35 -13.70
N ARG A 363 6.33 20.30 -13.35
CA ARG A 363 5.33 19.42 -13.97
C ARG A 363 5.36 19.51 -15.50
N THR A 364 5.62 20.69 -16.05
CA THR A 364 5.69 20.95 -17.51
C THR A 364 6.79 20.19 -18.25
N LEU A 365 7.75 19.60 -17.53
CA LEU A 365 8.78 18.73 -18.13
C LEU A 365 8.27 17.31 -18.41
N PHE A 366 7.08 16.95 -17.90
CA PHE A 366 6.42 15.71 -18.26
C PHE A 366 5.59 15.91 -19.53
N ILE A 367 6.02 15.27 -20.62
CA ILE A 367 5.45 15.44 -21.96
C ILE A 367 5.11 14.10 -22.60
N ASN A 368 4.17 14.11 -23.54
CA ASN A 368 3.83 12.90 -24.29
C ASN A 368 4.85 12.61 -25.40
N LYS A 369 4.84 11.38 -25.93
CA LYS A 369 5.75 10.95 -27.00
C LYS A 369 5.62 11.80 -28.27
N LYS A 370 4.42 12.34 -28.56
CA LYS A 370 4.17 13.17 -29.75
C LYS A 370 4.86 14.53 -29.62
N GLU A 371 4.78 15.16 -28.46
CA GLU A 371 5.43 16.42 -28.13
C GLU A 371 6.95 16.28 -28.12
N LEU A 372 7.47 15.19 -27.54
CA LEU A 372 8.90 14.90 -27.57
C LEU A 372 9.43 14.81 -29.02
N LYS A 373 8.70 14.12 -29.91
CA LYS A 373 9.04 14.06 -31.35
C LYS A 373 8.99 15.44 -32.00
N LYS A 374 7.97 16.25 -31.72
CA LYS A 374 7.85 17.63 -32.24
C LYS A 374 9.02 18.51 -31.78
N LYS A 375 9.40 18.48 -30.50
CA LYS A 375 10.54 19.23 -29.95
C LYS A 375 11.87 18.80 -30.57
N ARG A 376 12.12 17.49 -30.68
CA ARG A 376 13.32 16.95 -31.36
C ARG A 376 13.40 17.42 -32.82
N ASN A 377 12.29 17.39 -33.55
CA ASN A 377 12.22 17.86 -34.94
C ASN A 377 12.45 19.38 -35.05
N LYS A 378 12.00 20.18 -34.08
CA LYS A 378 12.26 21.63 -34.04
C LYS A 378 13.74 21.93 -33.79
N LEU A 379 14.39 21.24 -32.85
CA LEU A 379 15.83 21.35 -32.60
C LEU A 379 16.67 21.00 -33.84
N LEU A 380 16.32 19.92 -34.54
CA LEU A 380 16.98 19.50 -35.78
C LEU A 380 16.84 20.51 -36.93
N LYS A 381 15.77 21.32 -36.94
CA LYS A 381 15.57 22.40 -37.91
C LYS A 381 16.33 23.69 -37.58
N ILE A 382 16.78 23.87 -36.33
CA ILE A 382 17.57 25.03 -35.89
C ILE A 382 19.07 24.76 -36.09
N LEU A 383 19.48 23.49 -36.06
CA LEU A 383 20.86 23.05 -36.27
C LEU A 383 21.23 22.83 -37.75
N LYS A 384 20.27 23.00 -38.66
CA LYS A 384 20.46 23.04 -40.12
C LYS A 384 20.24 24.47 -40.58
#